data_AF-A0A946LEX1-F1
#
_entry.id   AF-A0A946LEX1-F1
#
_cell.length_a   1.000
_cell.length_b   1.000
_cell.length_c   1.000
_cell.angle_alpha   90.00
_cell.angle_beta   90.00
_cell.angle_gamma   90.00
#
_symmetry.space_group_name_H-M   'P 1'
#
loop_
_entity.id
_entity.type
_entity.pdbx_description
1 polymer ?
#
loop_
_entity_poly.entity_id
_entity_poly.type
_entity_poly.pdbx_seq_one_letter_code
_entity_poly.pdbx_strand_id
1 'polypeptide(L)'
;MSESISRSLQEVVGEKTYSVWVEMLRELVPDGRTHRLSVVVAGMLHHSLDIAIKENRGYYTEEKNSVAMSLIDAGEAGYPEYIKELIHDLVDRLFRDASVSYQRVSKRGDHYSIADETYNEFASWYDYPWD
;
A
#
# COMPACT_ATOMS: atom_id res chain seq x y z
N MET A 1 26.20 -3.76 -3.19
CA MET A 1 24.80 -4.20 -3.32
C MET A 1 24.09 -3.07 -4.02
N SER A 2 23.70 -3.26 -5.29
CA SER A 2 22.94 -2.26 -6.02
C SER A 2 21.64 -2.01 -5.25
N GLU A 3 21.39 -0.77 -4.82
CA GLU A 3 20.06 -0.34 -4.44
C GLU A 3 19.15 -0.68 -5.62
N SER A 4 18.36 -1.75 -5.51
CA SER A 4 17.29 -1.95 -6.48
C SER A 4 16.42 -0.71 -6.33
N ILE A 5 16.19 0.01 -7.43
CA ILE A 5 15.28 1.15 -7.43
C ILE A 5 13.92 0.53 -7.07
N SER A 6 13.57 0.60 -5.78
CA SER A 6 12.31 0.07 -5.27
C SER A 6 11.21 0.85 -5.96
N ARG A 7 10.21 0.15 -6.51
CA ARG A 7 9.14 0.76 -7.32
C ARG A 7 8.29 1.71 -6.46
N SER A 8 7.62 2.69 -7.06
CA SER A 8 6.80 3.66 -6.32
C SER A 8 5.37 3.75 -6.80
N LEU A 9 4.43 3.90 -5.85
CA LEU A 9 3.05 4.26 -6.14
C LEU A 9 2.96 5.59 -6.91
N GLN A 10 3.96 6.48 -6.81
CA GLN A 10 4.06 7.70 -7.59
C GLN A 10 3.95 7.45 -9.11
N GLU A 11 4.41 6.30 -9.60
CA GLU A 11 4.33 5.92 -11.01
C GLU A 11 2.88 5.78 -11.50
N VAL A 12 1.95 5.50 -10.59
CA VAL A 12 0.51 5.32 -10.89
C VAL A 12 -0.27 6.57 -10.51
N VAL A 13 -0.08 7.11 -9.29
CA VAL A 13 -0.94 8.19 -8.77
C VAL A 13 -0.44 9.60 -9.10
N GLY A 14 0.77 9.69 -9.66
CA GLY A 14 1.45 10.95 -9.96
C GLY A 14 2.07 11.62 -8.74
N GLU A 15 3.02 12.51 -9.01
CA GLU A 15 3.84 13.20 -7.99
C GLU A 15 3.00 13.95 -6.95
N LYS A 16 2.00 14.71 -7.40
CA LYS A 16 1.18 15.55 -6.53
C LYS A 16 0.39 14.73 -5.51
N THR A 17 -0.20 13.61 -5.93
CA THR A 17 -0.99 12.76 -5.03
C THR A 17 -0.06 12.04 -4.04
N TYR A 18 1.05 11.52 -4.55
CA TYR A 18 2.02 10.80 -3.74
C TYR A 18 2.64 11.70 -2.66
N SER A 19 2.98 12.96 -2.97
CA SER A 19 3.54 13.89 -1.99
C SER A 19 2.56 14.18 -0.84
N VAL A 20 1.27 14.35 -1.14
CA VAL A 20 0.23 14.53 -0.12
C VAL A 20 0.14 13.31 0.79
N TRP A 21 0.19 12.10 0.24
CA TRP A 21 0.18 10.87 1.05
C TRP A 21 1.40 10.77 1.96
N VAL A 22 2.59 11.09 1.45
CA VAL A 22 3.84 11.12 2.22
C VAL A 22 3.74 12.11 3.38
N GLU A 23 3.21 13.32 3.14
CA GLU A 23 2.99 14.33 4.19
C GLU A 23 1.97 13.86 5.23
N MET A 24 0.84 13.30 4.78
CA MET A 24 -0.19 12.77 5.68
C MET A 24 0.36 11.66 6.58
N LEU A 25 1.13 10.71 6.02
CA LEU A 25 1.70 9.63 6.81
C LEU A 25 2.76 10.13 7.78
N ARG A 26 3.60 11.11 7.39
CA ARG A 26 4.58 11.72 8.27
C ARG A 26 3.94 12.29 9.54
N GLU A 27 2.78 12.94 9.40
CA GLU A 27 2.06 13.55 10.52
C GLU A 27 1.21 12.54 11.32
N LEU A 28 0.55 11.60 10.64
CA LEU A 28 -0.43 10.71 11.29
C LEU A 28 0.20 9.47 11.93
N VAL A 29 1.29 8.95 11.37
CA VAL A 29 1.86 7.65 11.76
C VAL A 29 2.45 7.63 13.17
N PRO A 30 3.19 8.67 13.66
CA PRO A 30 3.82 8.62 14.98
C PRO A 30 2.86 8.33 16.14
N ASP A 31 1.69 8.97 16.15
CA ASP A 31 0.71 8.87 17.23
C ASP A 31 -0.58 8.13 16.84
N GLY A 32 -0.74 7.80 15.56
CA GLY A 32 -1.93 7.15 15.02
C GLY A 32 -2.07 5.69 15.49
N ARG A 33 -3.32 5.27 15.68
CA ARG A 33 -3.64 3.87 16.01
C ARG A 33 -3.51 3.00 14.77
N THR A 34 -2.86 1.84 14.88
CA THR A 34 -2.63 0.91 13.77
C THR A 34 -3.88 0.59 12.96
N HIS A 35 -4.97 0.16 13.59
CA HIS A 35 -6.23 -0.17 12.89
C HIS A 35 -6.89 1.02 12.16
N ARG A 36 -6.51 2.26 12.47
CA ARG A 36 -7.00 3.44 11.73
C ARG A 36 -6.07 3.78 10.57
N LEU A 37 -4.76 3.68 10.81
CA LEU A 37 -3.75 3.93 9.80
C LEU A 37 -3.78 2.86 8.70
N SER A 38 -4.03 1.59 9.05
CA SER A 38 -4.15 0.49 8.09
C SER A 38 -5.26 0.75 7.07
N VAL A 39 -6.43 1.19 7.53
CA VAL A 39 -7.56 1.55 6.65
C VAL A 39 -7.21 2.70 5.73
N VAL A 40 -6.49 3.72 6.23
CA VAL A 40 -6.04 4.87 5.41
C VAL A 40 -5.09 4.41 4.31
N VAL A 41 -4.08 3.59 4.65
CA VAL A 41 -3.11 3.08 3.66
C VAL A 41 -3.79 2.12 2.69
N ALA A 42 -4.71 1.27 3.14
CA ALA A 42 -5.50 0.40 2.26
C ALA A 42 -6.34 1.22 1.27
N GLY A 43 -6.92 2.34 1.71
CA GLY A 43 -7.60 3.28 0.82
C GLY A 43 -6.67 3.93 -0.21
N MET A 44 -5.42 4.24 0.15
CA MET A 44 -4.40 4.71 -0.81
C MET A 44 -4.07 3.62 -1.85
N LEU A 45 -3.97 2.36 -1.42
CA LEU A 45 -3.73 1.23 -2.32
C LEU A 45 -4.92 0.99 -3.27
N HIS A 46 -6.15 1.02 -2.76
CA HIS A 46 -7.36 0.91 -3.58
C HIS A 46 -7.51 2.07 -4.57
N HIS A 47 -7.18 3.30 -4.16
CA HIS A 47 -7.13 4.42 -5.09
C HIS A 47 -6.09 4.17 -6.20
N SER A 48 -4.93 3.63 -5.87
CA SER A 48 -3.89 3.28 -6.85
C SER A 48 -4.35 2.18 -7.79
N LEU A 49 -5.00 1.13 -7.26
CA LEU A 49 -5.59 0.04 -8.03
C LEU A 49 -6.63 0.55 -9.03
N ASP A 50 -7.53 1.44 -8.60
CA ASP A 50 -8.54 2.03 -9.47
C ASP A 50 -7.94 2.80 -10.64
N ILE A 51 -6.83 3.52 -10.41
CA ILE A 51 -6.10 4.21 -11.49
C ILE A 51 -5.45 3.18 -12.40
N ALA A 52 -4.75 2.19 -11.85
CA ALA A 52 -4.09 1.13 -12.61
C ALA A 52 -5.06 0.41 -13.55
N ILE A 53 -6.25 0.03 -13.05
CA ILE A 53 -7.31 -0.60 -13.85
C ILE A 53 -7.81 0.34 -14.95
N LYS A 54 -8.04 1.63 -14.65
CA LYS A 54 -8.56 2.60 -15.62
C LYS A 54 -7.59 2.85 -16.78
N GLU A 55 -6.32 3.00 -16.48
CA GLU A 55 -5.28 3.26 -17.48
C GLU A 55 -4.94 2.01 -18.31
N ASN A 56 -5.11 0.80 -17.74
CA ASN A 56 -4.87 -0.48 -18.43
C ASN A 56 -6.08 -1.05 -19.20
N ARG A 57 -7.20 -0.32 -19.30
CA ARG A 57 -8.46 -0.78 -19.94
C ARG A 57 -8.41 -1.05 -21.46
N GLY A 58 -7.23 -1.13 -22.08
CA GLY A 58 -7.09 -1.32 -23.52
C GLY A 58 -5.89 -2.13 -24.02
N TYR A 59 -4.85 -2.34 -23.20
CA TYR A 59 -3.62 -3.01 -23.65
C TYR A 59 -2.94 -3.74 -22.49
N TYR A 60 -3.05 -5.07 -22.46
CA TYR A 60 -2.18 -5.93 -21.64
C TYR A 60 -0.77 -5.98 -22.25
N THR A 61 -0.10 -4.83 -22.32
CA THR A 61 1.29 -4.74 -22.82
C THR A 61 2.27 -4.25 -21.77
N GLU A 62 1.83 -4.06 -20.53
CA GLU A 62 2.74 -3.64 -19.46
C GLU A 62 3.76 -4.72 -19.11
N GLU A 63 4.98 -4.26 -18.79
CA GLU A 63 6.08 -5.11 -18.38
C GLU A 63 5.70 -5.94 -17.17
N LYS A 64 5.99 -7.24 -17.23
CA LYS A 64 5.91 -8.14 -16.07
C LYS A 64 6.73 -7.51 -14.94
N ASN A 65 6.07 -7.10 -13.86
CA ASN A 65 6.58 -6.36 -12.68
C ASN A 65 6.35 -4.82 -12.64
N SER A 66 5.56 -4.23 -13.54
CA SER A 66 5.12 -2.84 -13.38
C SER A 66 4.34 -2.63 -12.07
N VAL A 67 4.34 -1.40 -11.54
CA VAL A 67 3.55 -1.06 -10.34
C VAL A 67 2.07 -1.32 -10.56
N ALA A 68 1.55 -0.90 -11.72
CA ALA A 68 0.14 -1.07 -12.06
C ALA A 68 -0.26 -2.55 -12.17
N MET A 69 0.55 -3.39 -12.82
CA MET A 69 0.28 -4.83 -12.90
C MET A 69 0.32 -5.49 -11.52
N SER A 70 1.30 -5.17 -10.67
CA SER A 70 1.35 -5.72 -9.30
C SER A 70 0.18 -5.28 -8.43
N LEU A 71 -0.34 -4.06 -8.61
CA LEU A 71 -1.56 -3.61 -7.94
C LEU A 71 -2.77 -4.41 -8.41
N ILE A 72 -2.92 -4.62 -9.72
CA ILE A 72 -4.00 -5.42 -10.32
C ILE A 72 -3.94 -6.86 -9.79
N ASP A 73 -2.77 -7.51 -9.87
CA ASP A 73 -2.56 -8.86 -9.35
C ASP A 73 -2.88 -8.94 -7.84
N ALA A 74 -2.49 -7.93 -7.06
CA ALA A 74 -2.79 -7.88 -5.63
C ALA A 74 -4.29 -7.74 -5.36
N GLY A 75 -5.01 -6.95 -6.18
CA GLY A 75 -6.46 -6.82 -6.10
C GLY A 75 -7.21 -8.12 -6.39
N GLU A 76 -6.62 -9.03 -7.19
CA GLU A 76 -7.19 -10.34 -7.52
C GLU A 76 -6.76 -11.46 -6.55
N ALA A 77 -5.68 -11.27 -5.79
CA ALA A 77 -5.08 -12.32 -4.97
C ALA A 77 -5.95 -12.81 -3.80
N GLY A 78 -6.77 -11.94 -3.21
CA GLY A 78 -7.75 -12.27 -2.17
C GLY A 78 -7.19 -12.69 -0.79
N TYR A 79 -5.88 -12.88 -0.64
CA TYR A 79 -5.22 -13.26 0.62
C TYR A 79 -4.08 -12.31 0.99
N PRO A 80 -3.99 -11.84 2.25
CA PRO A 80 -2.98 -10.86 2.70
C PRO A 80 -1.54 -11.26 2.42
N GLU A 81 -1.20 -12.55 2.52
CA GLU A 81 0.15 -13.06 2.29
C GLU A 81 0.60 -12.88 0.83
N TYR A 82 -0.29 -13.17 -0.12
CA TYR A 82 -0.01 -12.97 -1.55
C TYR A 82 0.00 -11.49 -1.93
N ILE A 83 -0.90 -10.69 -1.35
CA ILE A 83 -0.88 -9.23 -1.50
C ILE A 83 0.49 -8.69 -1.05
N LYS A 84 0.97 -9.13 0.12
CA LYS A 84 2.27 -8.74 0.64
C LYS A 84 3.41 -9.09 -0.34
N GLU A 85 3.43 -10.29 -0.90
CA GLU A 85 4.45 -10.68 -1.87
C GLU A 85 4.49 -9.77 -3.11
N LEU A 86 3.34 -9.25 -3.54
CA LEU A 86 3.20 -8.45 -4.76
C LEU A 86 3.53 -6.96 -4.58
N ILE A 87 3.16 -6.38 -3.42
CA ILE A 87 3.19 -4.92 -3.22
C ILE A 87 3.89 -4.46 -1.94
N HIS A 88 4.56 -5.34 -1.19
CA HIS A 88 5.25 -4.92 0.04
C HIS A 88 6.35 -3.90 -0.20
N ASP A 89 7.08 -3.99 -1.32
CA ASP A 89 8.11 -3.00 -1.68
C ASP A 89 7.53 -1.60 -1.89
N LEU A 90 6.29 -1.51 -2.41
CA LEU A 90 5.58 -0.24 -2.60
C LEU A 90 5.16 0.38 -1.26
N VAL A 91 4.63 -0.44 -0.35
CA VAL A 91 4.24 -0.01 1.01
C VAL A 91 5.48 0.38 1.81
N ASP A 92 6.54 -0.43 1.78
CA ASP A 92 7.80 -0.12 2.46
C ASP A 92 8.37 1.21 1.98
N ARG A 93 8.40 1.44 0.66
CA ARG A 93 8.83 2.71 0.08
C ARG A 93 7.98 3.89 0.56
N LEU A 94 6.66 3.75 0.57
CA LEU A 94 5.76 4.82 1.03
C LEU A 94 6.05 5.26 2.47
N PHE A 95 6.24 4.31 3.39
CA PHE A 95 6.59 4.62 4.79
C PHE A 95 8.00 5.19 4.92
N ARG A 96 8.97 4.66 4.16
CA ARG A 96 10.34 5.16 4.13
C ARG A 96 10.42 6.60 3.64
N ASP A 97 9.71 6.92 2.56
CA ASP A 97 9.68 8.27 1.98
C ASP A 97 8.95 9.26 2.92
N ALA A 98 7.98 8.78 3.71
CA ALA A 98 7.38 9.51 4.83
C ALA A 98 8.27 9.64 6.07
N SER A 99 9.44 8.98 6.11
CA SER A 99 10.38 8.96 7.23
C SER A 99 9.76 8.45 8.54
N VAL A 100 8.86 7.47 8.44
CA VAL A 100 8.17 6.86 9.57
C VAL A 100 8.23 5.34 9.49
N SER A 101 8.29 4.68 10.65
CA SER A 101 8.23 3.21 10.70
C SER A 101 6.78 2.73 10.71
N TYR A 102 6.47 1.65 9.99
CA TYR A 102 5.21 0.92 10.13
C TYR A 102 5.27 -0.17 11.22
N GLN A 103 6.47 -0.54 11.69
CA GLN A 103 6.66 -1.51 12.76
C GLN A 103 6.35 -0.87 14.13
N ARG A 104 5.70 -1.62 15.00
CA ARG A 104 5.27 -1.16 16.33
C ARG A 104 5.50 -2.24 17.38
N VAL A 105 5.66 -1.78 18.63
CA VAL A 105 5.79 -2.63 19.81
C VAL A 105 4.81 -2.13 20.87
N SER A 106 4.04 -3.03 21.46
CA SER A 106 3.06 -2.72 22.49
C SER A 106 3.75 -2.46 23.83
N LYS A 107 3.04 -1.88 24.80
CA LYS A 107 3.55 -1.78 26.19
C LYS A 107 3.86 -3.14 26.83
N ARG A 108 3.31 -4.23 26.28
CA ARG A 108 3.53 -5.61 26.73
C ARG A 108 4.63 -6.32 25.94
N GLY A 109 5.22 -5.67 24.94
CA GLY A 109 6.26 -6.25 24.08
C GLY A 109 5.73 -6.94 22.83
N ASP A 110 4.42 -6.90 22.57
CA ASP A 110 3.84 -7.53 21.37
C ASP A 110 4.22 -6.72 20.12
N HIS A 111 4.69 -7.42 19.09
CA HIS A 111 5.01 -6.81 17.80
C HIS A 111 3.76 -6.77 16.92
N TYR A 112 3.54 -5.64 16.27
CA TYR A 112 2.50 -5.46 15.27
C TYR A 112 2.95 -4.46 14.21
N SER A 113 2.29 -4.48 13.05
CA SER A 113 2.73 -3.76 11.86
C SER A 113 1.54 -3.09 11.20
N ILE A 114 1.67 -1.79 10.91
CA ILE A 114 0.67 -1.08 10.12
C ILE A 114 0.59 -1.67 8.71
N ALA A 115 1.72 -2.10 8.14
CA ALA A 115 1.75 -2.71 6.81
C ALA A 115 1.01 -4.06 6.78
N ASP A 116 1.21 -4.93 7.78
CA ASP A 116 0.53 -6.23 7.80
C ASP A 116 -0.99 -6.06 7.96
N GLU A 117 -1.42 -5.13 8.83
CA GLU A 117 -2.84 -4.82 8.98
C GLU A 117 -3.41 -4.15 7.72
N THR A 118 -2.61 -3.36 6.99
CA THR A 118 -3.02 -2.78 5.70
C THR A 118 -3.38 -3.86 4.68
N TYR A 119 -2.67 -4.98 4.65
CA TYR A 119 -2.98 -6.07 3.72
C TYR A 119 -4.28 -6.80 4.08
N ASN A 120 -4.56 -6.94 5.38
CA ASN A 120 -5.86 -7.44 5.86
C ASN A 120 -7.00 -6.53 5.40
N GLU A 121 -6.84 -5.22 5.59
CA GLU A 121 -7.82 -4.20 5.18
C GLU A 121 -7.98 -4.13 3.66
N PHE A 122 -6.89 -4.26 2.92
CA PHE A 122 -6.91 -4.27 1.46
C PHE A 122 -7.67 -5.48 0.90
N ALA A 123 -7.43 -6.67 1.48
CA ALA A 123 -8.09 -7.93 1.08
C ALA A 123 -9.60 -7.93 1.39
N SER A 124 -9.98 -7.42 2.56
CA SER A 124 -11.36 -7.44 3.07
C SER A 124 -12.17 -6.18 2.71
N TRP A 125 -11.65 -5.35 1.80
CA TRP A 125 -12.19 -4.03 1.50
C TRP A 125 -13.66 -4.02 1.05
N TYR A 126 -14.13 -5.10 0.43
CA TYR A 126 -15.52 -5.26 -0.01
C TYR A 126 -16.33 -6.24 0.86
N ASP A 127 -15.75 -6.75 1.94
CA ASP A 127 -16.44 -7.64 2.88
C ASP A 127 -17.17 -6.85 3.99
N TYR A 128 -17.13 -5.52 3.91
CA TYR A 128 -17.75 -4.66 4.90
C TYR A 128 -19.28 -4.69 4.79
N PRO A 129 -20.01 -4.82 5.91
CA PRO A 129 -21.45 -5.12 5.95
C PRO A 129 -22.38 -3.97 5.53
N TRP A 130 -21.83 -2.90 4.96
CA TRP A 130 -22.60 -1.77 4.42
C TRP A 130 -22.69 -1.76 2.90
N ASP A 131 -22.03 -2.72 2.23
CA ASP A 131 -22.34 -3.15 0.86
C ASP A 131 -23.32 -4.34 0.88
#